data_AF-A0A2M8NDF8-F1
#
_entry.id   AF-A0A2M8NDF8-F1
#
_cell.length_a   1.000
_cell.length_b   1.000
_cell.length_c   1.000
_cell.angle_alpha   90.00
_cell.angle_beta   90.00
_cell.angle_gamma   90.00
#
_symmetry.space_group_name_H-M   'P 1'
#
loop_
_entity.id
_entity.type
_entity.pdbx_description
1 polymer ?
#
loop_
_entity_poly.entity_id
_entity_poly.type
_entity_poly.pdbx_seq_one_letter_code
_entity_poly.pdbx_strand_id
1 'polypeptide(L)'
;MQDWKTFWKELGWEAKEAPDDAAMQRLKQRAAQYARQPQADDVAERYTVLAFVLGQERYAVDVMLVRNMRHIENATAVPGTPAFYPGVVNLRGKIITVMDLRLFFNMPADDLPNELVVVQSNQLEIGLLAHRIEGVMEIPAQSIQVVHDIP
;
A
#
# COMPACT_ATOMS: atom_id res chain seq x y z
N MET A 1 -34.19 -35.96 9.89
CA MET A 1 -34.88 -34.81 9.27
C MET A 1 -35.82 -34.26 10.31
N GLN A 2 -35.51 -33.11 10.90
CA GLN A 2 -36.31 -32.51 11.97
C GLN A 2 -37.56 -31.89 11.34
N ASP A 3 -38.76 -32.33 11.73
CA ASP A 3 -40.02 -31.80 11.18
C ASP A 3 -40.30 -30.41 11.75
N TRP A 4 -39.84 -29.41 11.00
CA TRP A 4 -39.96 -28.01 11.36
C TRP A 4 -41.43 -27.53 11.35
N LYS A 5 -42.37 -28.26 10.74
CA LYS A 5 -43.80 -27.88 10.74
C LYS A 5 -44.44 -28.04 12.11
N THR A 6 -43.99 -29.01 12.90
CA THR A 6 -44.52 -29.27 14.24
C THR A 6 -44.12 -28.17 15.23
N PHE A 7 -42.88 -27.70 15.15
CA PHE A 7 -42.33 -26.66 16.02
C PHE A 7 -43.08 -25.32 15.93
N TRP A 8 -43.49 -24.90 14.72
CA TRP A 8 -44.25 -23.66 14.54
C TRP A 8 -45.69 -23.74 15.06
N LYS A 9 -46.27 -24.94 15.07
CA LYS A 9 -47.65 -25.17 15.51
C LYS A 9 -47.80 -25.04 17.03
N GLU A 10 -46.77 -25.41 17.79
CA GLU A 10 -46.74 -25.27 19.26
C GLU A 10 -46.62 -23.81 19.72
N LEU A 11 -46.06 -22.93 18.89
CA LEU A 11 -45.88 -21.51 19.18
C LEU A 11 -47.12 -20.63 18.90
N GLY A 12 -48.27 -21.23 18.54
CA GLY A 12 -49.54 -20.51 18.36
C GLY A 12 -49.57 -19.55 17.17
N TRP A 13 -48.57 -19.61 16.28
CA TRP A 13 -48.44 -18.76 15.11
C TRP A 13 -48.95 -19.51 13.89
N GLU A 14 -50.18 -19.23 13.44
CA GLU A 14 -50.61 -19.61 12.09
C GLU A 14 -49.88 -18.72 11.09
N ALA A 15 -48.64 -19.10 10.77
CA ALA A 15 -47.85 -18.46 9.72
C ALA A 15 -48.62 -18.64 8.41
N LYS A 16 -49.34 -17.61 7.99
CA LYS A 16 -50.23 -17.65 6.83
C LYS A 16 -49.53 -17.91 5.50
N GLU A 17 -48.21 -17.99 5.47
CA GLU A 17 -47.41 -18.51 4.38
C GLU A 17 -46.01 -18.83 4.92
N ALA A 18 -45.73 -20.12 5.16
CA ALA A 18 -44.35 -20.56 5.24
C ALA A 18 -43.67 -20.21 3.90
N PRO A 19 -42.41 -19.71 3.88
CA PRO A 19 -41.72 -19.38 2.64
C PRO A 19 -41.76 -20.58 1.69
N ASP A 20 -42.27 -20.38 0.47
CA ASP A 20 -42.30 -21.43 -0.53
C ASP A 20 -40.88 -21.94 -0.84
N ASP A 21 -40.77 -23.11 -1.46
CA ASP A 21 -39.47 -23.71 -1.76
C ASP A 21 -38.59 -22.76 -2.59
N ALA A 22 -39.19 -21.92 -3.43
CA ALA A 22 -38.50 -20.90 -4.20
C ALA A 22 -37.97 -19.74 -3.34
N ALA A 23 -38.70 -19.30 -2.32
CA ALA A 23 -38.26 -18.33 -1.33
C ALA A 23 -37.15 -18.92 -0.47
N MET A 24 -37.27 -20.20 -0.09
CA MET A 24 -36.23 -20.91 0.64
C MET A 24 -34.95 -21.07 -0.20
N GLN A 25 -35.07 -21.35 -1.50
CA GLN A 25 -33.93 -21.38 -2.42
C GLN A 25 -33.29 -20.00 -2.60
N ARG A 26 -34.09 -18.94 -2.75
CA ARG A 26 -33.58 -17.56 -2.82
C ARG A 26 -32.85 -17.16 -1.53
N LEU A 27 -33.37 -17.57 -0.36
CA LEU A 27 -32.73 -17.33 0.93
C LEU A 27 -31.43 -18.12 1.08
N LYS A 28 -31.38 -19.39 0.65
CA LYS A 28 -30.14 -20.19 0.63
C LYS A 28 -29.09 -19.63 -0.33
N GLN A 29 -29.50 -19.20 -1.52
CA GLN A 29 -28.62 -18.56 -2.50
C GLN A 29 -28.06 -17.24 -1.98
N ARG A 30 -28.91 -16.40 -1.39
CA ARG A 30 -28.49 -15.15 -0.74
C ARG A 30 -27.57 -15.43 0.45
N ALA A 31 -27.91 -16.38 1.31
CA ALA A 31 -27.05 -16.77 2.42
C ALA A 31 -25.68 -17.27 1.93
N ALA A 32 -25.60 -18.05 0.85
CA ALA A 32 -24.33 -18.46 0.26
C ALA A 32 -23.54 -17.29 -0.36
N GLN A 33 -24.23 -16.32 -0.97
CA GLN A 33 -23.61 -15.11 -1.51
C GLN A 33 -23.11 -14.15 -0.41
N TYR A 34 -23.85 -14.01 0.69
CA TYR A 34 -23.49 -13.15 1.83
C TYR A 34 -22.60 -13.87 2.87
N ALA A 35 -22.49 -15.20 2.81
CA ALA A 35 -21.53 -15.99 3.60
C ALA A 35 -20.10 -15.90 3.05
N ARG A 36 -19.90 -15.28 1.87
CA ARG A 36 -18.61 -14.64 1.59
C ARG A 36 -18.44 -13.55 2.64
N GLN A 37 -17.67 -13.84 3.68
CA GLN A 37 -17.06 -12.80 4.50
C GLN A 37 -16.49 -11.72 3.57
N PRO A 38 -16.52 -10.42 3.96
CA PRO A 38 -15.79 -9.42 3.20
C PRO A 38 -14.40 -9.98 3.01
N GLN A 39 -14.03 -10.19 1.74
CA GLN A 39 -12.74 -10.72 1.37
C GLN A 39 -11.76 -9.76 2.02
N ALA A 40 -11.11 -10.20 3.12
CA ALA A 40 -9.99 -9.48 3.69
C ALA A 40 -9.11 -9.14 2.49
N ASP A 41 -8.88 -7.85 2.26
CA ASP A 41 -8.15 -7.34 1.10
C ASP A 41 -7.08 -8.35 0.73
N ASP A 42 -7.18 -8.94 -0.47
CA ASP A 42 -6.40 -10.10 -0.90
C ASP A 42 -4.95 -9.89 -0.45
N VAL A 43 -4.57 -10.46 0.70
CA VAL A 43 -3.34 -10.06 1.39
C VAL A 43 -2.26 -10.65 0.52
N ALA A 44 -1.65 -9.82 -0.31
CA ALA A 44 -0.60 -10.24 -1.22
C ALA A 44 0.40 -11.05 -0.39
N GLU A 45 0.59 -12.34 -0.70
CA GLU A 45 1.44 -13.22 0.11
C GLU A 45 2.87 -12.66 0.22
N ARG A 46 3.26 -11.87 -0.79
CA ARG A 46 4.55 -11.18 -0.88
C ARG A 46 4.35 -9.79 -1.49
N TYR A 47 5.17 -8.85 -1.05
CA TYR A 47 5.31 -7.53 -1.65
C TYR A 47 6.56 -7.48 -2.52
N THR A 48 6.42 -7.02 -3.76
CA THR A 48 7.57 -6.72 -4.63
C THR A 48 7.97 -5.26 -4.44
N VAL A 49 9.20 -5.03 -3.98
CA VAL A 49 9.68 -3.72 -3.61
C VAL A 49 11.01 -3.41 -4.28
N LEU A 50 11.30 -2.14 -4.49
CA LEU A 50 12.65 -1.66 -4.79
C LEU A 50 13.34 -1.29 -3.48
N ALA A 51 14.41 -2.01 -3.15
CA ALA A 51 15.24 -1.76 -1.97
C ALA A 51 16.40 -0.81 -2.28
N PHE A 52 16.69 0.07 -1.33
CA PHE A 52 17.80 1.00 -1.39
C PHE A 52 18.33 1.32 0.01
N VAL A 53 19.56 1.81 0.06
CA VAL A 53 20.23 2.25 1.28
C VAL A 53 20.20 3.76 1.37
N LEU A 54 19.92 4.22 2.59
CA LEU A 54 19.93 5.63 2.97
C LEU A 54 20.70 5.77 4.28
N GLY A 55 21.91 6.32 4.21
CA GLY A 55 22.85 6.32 5.33
C GLY A 55 23.23 4.88 5.73
N GLN A 56 22.96 4.50 6.98
CA GLN A 56 23.23 3.16 7.51
C GLN A 56 22.02 2.23 7.49
N GLU A 57 20.88 2.69 6.96
CA GLU A 57 19.62 1.96 6.99
C GLU A 57 19.16 1.56 5.60
N ARG A 58 18.35 0.50 5.56
CA ARG A 58 17.74 -0.01 4.33
C ARG A 58 16.26 0.35 4.31
N TYR A 59 15.85 0.96 3.21
CA TYR A 59 14.47 1.32 2.93
C TYR A 59 13.99 0.61 1.67
N ALA A 60 12.68 0.58 1.48
CA ALA A 60 12.08 0.04 0.28
C ALA A 60 10.80 0.78 -0.07
N VAL A 61 10.49 0.82 -1.36
CA VAL A 61 9.22 1.34 -1.90
C VAL A 61 8.57 0.28 -2.76
N ASP A 62 7.23 0.26 -2.81
CA ASP A 62 6.51 -0.60 -3.73
C ASP A 62 7.00 -0.35 -5.17
N VAL A 63 7.41 -1.43 -5.85
CA VAL A 63 7.94 -1.34 -7.21
C VAL A 63 6.91 -0.75 -8.18
N MET A 64 5.62 -0.90 -7.90
CA MET A 64 4.52 -0.33 -8.68
C MET A 64 4.49 1.20 -8.61
N LEU A 65 5.14 1.84 -7.64
CA LEU A 65 5.26 3.30 -7.58
C LEU A 65 6.49 3.80 -8.35
N VAL A 66 7.49 2.96 -8.58
CA VAL A 66 8.77 3.35 -9.20
C VAL A 66 8.58 3.62 -10.69
N ARG A 67 9.10 4.77 -11.15
CA ARG A 67 9.08 5.20 -12.56
C ARG A 67 10.46 5.21 -13.19
N ASN A 68 11.49 5.56 -12.41
CA ASN A 68 12.84 5.71 -12.90
C ASN A 68 13.87 5.57 -11.77
N MET A 69 15.08 5.17 -12.13
CA MET A 69 16.22 5.06 -11.22
C MET A 69 17.47 5.51 -11.95
N ARG A 70 18.27 6.38 -11.34
CA ARG A 70 19.47 6.93 -11.98
C ARG A 70 20.41 7.57 -10.98
N HIS A 71 21.67 7.68 -11.38
CA HIS A 71 22.58 8.61 -10.75
C HIS A 71 22.24 10.06 -11.13
N ILE A 72 22.49 10.98 -10.19
CA ILE A 72 22.47 12.42 -10.41
C ILE A 72 23.77 13.02 -9.85
N GLU A 73 24.25 14.08 -10.50
CA GLU A 73 25.39 14.83 -9.97
C GLU A 73 24.96 15.77 -8.84
N ASN A 74 23.86 16.50 -9.05
CA ASN A 74 23.27 17.42 -8.09
C ASN A 74 21.80 17.71 -8.42
N ALA A 75 21.09 18.25 -7.42
CA ALA A 75 19.80 18.90 -7.61
C ALA A 75 20.00 20.42 -7.74
N THR A 76 19.25 21.06 -8.62
CA THR A 76 19.22 22.52 -8.75
C THR A 76 18.44 23.09 -7.58
N ALA A 77 19.12 23.82 -6.70
CA ALA A 77 18.52 24.41 -5.50
C ALA A 77 17.37 25.37 -5.84
N VAL A 78 16.30 25.31 -5.05
CA VAL A 78 15.14 26.20 -5.15
C VAL A 78 15.11 27.08 -3.89
N PRO A 79 15.17 28.42 -4.01
CA PRO A 79 15.14 29.30 -2.85
C PRO A 79 13.84 29.18 -2.04
N GLY A 80 13.95 29.22 -0.72
CA GLY A 80 12.78 29.24 0.18
C GLY A 80 12.11 27.88 0.41
N THR A 81 12.70 26.77 -0.06
CA THR A 81 12.19 25.43 0.25
C THR A 81 12.68 24.93 1.61
N PRO A 82 11.91 24.05 2.29
CA PRO A 82 12.41 23.29 3.44
C PRO A 82 13.69 22.53 3.11
N ALA A 83 14.56 22.31 4.10
CA ALA A 83 15.86 21.66 3.90
C ALA A 83 15.76 20.25 3.30
N PHE A 84 14.71 19.49 3.63
CA PHE A 84 14.44 18.16 3.06
C PHE A 84 14.02 18.18 1.59
N TYR A 85 13.83 19.37 1.00
CA TYR A 85 13.72 19.59 -0.44
C TYR A 85 14.97 20.29 -0.96
N PRO A 86 16.05 19.53 -1.26
CA PRO A 86 17.31 20.11 -1.75
C PRO A 86 17.18 20.84 -3.09
N GLY A 87 16.12 20.56 -3.86
CA GLY A 87 15.85 21.27 -5.10
C GLY A 87 15.07 20.43 -6.11
N VAL A 88 15.38 20.65 -7.39
CA VAL A 88 14.75 19.97 -8.52
C VAL A 88 15.78 19.39 -9.48
N VAL A 89 15.38 18.38 -10.25
CA VAL A 89 16.20 17.80 -11.32
C VAL A 89 15.39 17.75 -12.62
N ASN A 90 16.07 17.93 -13.75
CA ASN A 90 15.45 17.75 -15.07
C ASN A 90 15.67 16.32 -15.57
N LEU A 91 14.58 15.58 -15.76
CA LEU A 91 14.60 14.24 -16.36
C LEU A 91 13.83 14.28 -17.67
N ARG A 92 14.56 14.22 -18.79
CA ARG A 92 13.97 14.18 -20.14
C ARG A 92 12.94 15.30 -20.39
N GLY A 93 13.23 16.51 -19.91
CA GLY A 93 12.36 17.68 -20.05
C GLY A 93 11.31 17.82 -18.95
N LYS A 94 11.20 16.86 -18.02
CA LYS A 94 10.31 16.93 -16.86
C LYS A 94 11.07 17.39 -15.62
N ILE A 95 10.57 18.42 -14.96
CA ILE A 95 11.12 18.90 -13.68
C ILE A 95 10.55 18.04 -12.55
N ILE A 96 11.42 17.35 -11.83
CA ILE A 96 11.07 16.48 -10.71
C ILE A 96 11.64 17.09 -9.44
N THR A 97 10.78 17.25 -8.43
CA THR A 97 11.19 17.66 -7.09
C THR A 97 12.00 16.55 -6.43
N VAL A 98 13.13 16.90 -5.84
CA VAL A 98 13.99 15.98 -5.10
C VAL A 98 13.72 16.13 -3.61
N MET A 99 13.59 15.02 -2.90
CA MET A 99 13.47 14.95 -1.45
C MET A 99 14.62 14.14 -0.85
N ASP A 100 15.19 14.68 0.23
CA ASP A 100 16.13 13.98 1.10
C ASP A 100 15.39 13.44 2.32
N LEU A 101 15.11 12.13 2.31
CA LEU A 101 14.41 11.47 3.39
C LEU A 101 15.19 11.49 4.72
N ARG A 102 16.51 11.67 4.70
CA ARG A 102 17.30 11.75 5.94
C ARG A 102 16.98 13.02 6.70
N LEU A 103 16.90 14.14 5.98
CA LEU A 103 16.51 15.41 6.58
C LEU A 103 15.04 15.39 7.01
N PHE A 104 14.19 14.64 6.30
CA PHE A 104 12.80 14.46 6.67
C PHE A 104 12.63 13.60 7.94
N PHE A 105 13.37 12.49 8.06
CA PHE A 105 13.37 11.60 9.22
C PHE A 105 14.36 12.04 10.32
N ASN A 106 14.97 13.21 10.18
CA ASN A 106 15.91 13.78 11.14
C ASN A 106 17.13 12.86 11.43
N MET A 107 17.59 12.14 10.42
CA MET A 107 18.76 11.26 10.42
C MET A 107 20.07 12.04 10.19
N PRO A 108 21.23 11.50 10.60
CA PRO A 108 22.53 12.04 10.23
C PRO A 108 22.71 12.11 8.71
N ALA A 109 23.27 13.22 8.23
CA ALA A 109 23.46 13.51 6.81
C ALA A 109 24.95 13.74 6.51
N ASP A 110 25.78 12.74 6.84
CA ASP A 110 27.24 12.88 6.82
C ASP A 110 27.85 12.73 5.41
N ASP A 111 27.14 12.04 4.50
CA ASP A 111 27.53 11.77 3.12
C ASP A 111 26.45 12.21 2.12
N LEU A 112 26.81 12.53 0.88
CA LEU A 112 25.84 13.00 -0.12
C LEU A 112 25.34 11.83 -0.99
N PRO A 113 24.04 11.46 -0.92
CA PRO A 113 23.45 10.47 -1.80
C PRO A 113 23.41 11.01 -3.23
N ASN A 114 23.77 10.15 -4.20
CA ASN A 114 23.86 10.49 -5.61
C ASN A 114 22.98 9.60 -6.51
N GLU A 115 22.17 8.72 -5.91
CA GLU A 115 21.15 7.96 -6.62
C GLU A 115 19.78 8.56 -6.37
N LEU A 116 18.92 8.48 -7.39
CA LEU A 116 17.58 9.02 -7.38
C LEU A 116 16.59 7.92 -7.76
N VAL A 117 15.67 7.62 -6.85
CA VAL A 117 14.50 6.77 -7.09
C VAL A 117 13.30 7.67 -7.36
N VAL A 118 12.83 7.69 -8.60
CA VAL A 118 11.63 8.47 -8.96
C VAL A 118 10.41 7.62 -8.69
N VAL A 119 9.57 8.07 -7.77
CA VAL A 119 8.31 7.43 -7.42
C VAL A 119 7.14 8.32 -7.83
N GLN A 120 6.04 7.69 -8.24
CA GLN A 120 4.82 8.37 -8.59
C GLN A 120 3.64 7.73 -7.86
N SER A 121 2.86 8.56 -7.18
CA SER A 121 1.56 8.20 -6.63
C SER A 121 0.53 9.23 -7.09
N ASN A 122 -0.53 8.76 -7.75
CA ASN A 122 -1.52 9.62 -8.41
C ASN A 122 -0.85 10.63 -9.37
N GLN A 123 -1.07 11.93 -9.14
CA GLN A 123 -0.49 13.03 -9.92
C GLN A 123 0.83 13.56 -9.35
N LEU A 124 1.27 13.06 -8.20
CA LEU A 124 2.50 13.50 -7.55
C LEU A 124 3.66 12.58 -7.98
N GLU A 125 4.70 13.17 -8.56
CA GLU A 125 5.96 12.49 -8.87
C GLU A 125 7.10 13.18 -8.14
N ILE A 126 7.92 12.40 -7.45
CA ILE A 126 9.00 12.88 -6.60
C ILE A 126 10.22 11.98 -6.75
N GLY A 127 11.40 12.59 -6.72
CA GLY A 127 12.66 11.87 -6.68
C GLY A 127 13.13 11.74 -5.23
N LEU A 128 13.32 10.50 -4.78
CA LEU A 128 13.88 10.19 -3.46
C LEU A 128 15.39 9.98 -3.61
N LEU A 129 16.18 10.69 -2.81
CA LEU A 129 17.63 10.47 -2.75
C LEU A 129 17.95 9.13 -2.07
N ALA A 130 18.94 8.44 -2.59
CA ALA A 130 19.48 7.19 -2.05
C ALA A 130 21.01 7.15 -2.20
N HIS A 131 21.66 6.44 -1.29
CA HIS A 131 23.11 6.18 -1.37
C HIS A 131 23.43 5.04 -2.32
N ARG A 132 22.55 4.04 -2.36
CA ARG A 132 22.72 2.86 -3.19
C ARG A 132 21.39 2.16 -3.40
N ILE A 133 21.00 1.97 -4.65
CA ILE A 133 19.88 1.10 -5.02
C ILE A 133 20.37 -0.33 -5.04
N GLU A 134 19.73 -1.20 -4.26
CA GLU A 134 20.07 -2.63 -4.20
C GLU A 134 19.29 -3.45 -5.23
N GLY A 135 18.15 -2.91 -5.70
CA GLY A 135 17.34 -3.51 -6.75
C GLY A 135 16.00 -4.03 -6.25
N VAL A 136 15.34 -4.83 -7.09
CA VAL A 136 14.00 -5.35 -6.80
C VAL A 136 14.09 -6.64 -5.99
N MET A 137 13.30 -6.75 -4.92
CA MET A 137 13.21 -7.94 -4.08
C MET A 137 11.78 -8.19 -3.62
N GLU A 138 11.53 -9.40 -3.11
CA GLU A 138 10.23 -9.79 -2.56
C GLU A 138 10.29 -9.99 -1.05
N ILE A 139 9.34 -9.37 -0.34
CA ILE A 139 9.22 -9.43 1.12
C ILE A 139 7.93 -10.18 1.47
N PRO A 140 7.96 -11.26 2.28
CA PRO A 140 6.76 -11.93 2.76
C PRO A 140 5.88 -10.98 3.58
N ALA A 141 4.57 -10.97 3.33
CA ALA A 141 3.66 -10.05 4.03
C ALA A 141 3.68 -10.25 5.56
N GLN A 142 3.91 -11.48 6.03
CA GLN A 142 3.98 -11.80 7.45
C GLN A 142 5.21 -11.20 8.15
N SER A 143 6.21 -10.72 7.39
CA SER A 143 7.39 -10.04 7.93
C SER A 143 7.22 -8.53 8.04
N ILE A 144 6.11 -7.97 7.56
CA ILE A 144 5.82 -6.54 7.63
C ILE A 144 5.00 -6.26 8.89
N GLN A 145 5.57 -5.42 9.77
CA GLN A 145 4.86 -4.89 10.92
C GLN A 145 4.39 -3.47 10.62
N VAL A 146 3.08 -3.24 10.77
CA VAL A 146 2.52 -1.89 10.64
C VAL A 146 2.96 -1.06 11.84
N VAL A 147 3.60 0.08 11.57
CA VAL A 147 3.93 1.08 12.58
C VAL A 147 2.84 2.15 12.54
N HIS A 148 2.09 2.29 13.64
CA HIS A 148 0.97 3.23 13.72
C HIS A 148 1.38 4.66 14.08
N ASP A 149 2.64 4.87 14.48
CA ASP A 149 3.19 6.18 14.85
C ASP A 149 4.48 6.46 14.08
N ILE A 150 4.38 7.24 13.02
CA ILE A 150 5.54 7.92 12.41
C ILE A 150 5.47 9.37 12.91
N PRO A 151 6.51 9.88 13.59
CA PRO A 151 6.51 11.23 14.16
C PRO A 151 6.36 12.33 13.10
#